data_AF-Q09JB2-F1
#
_entry.id   AF-Q09JB2-F1
#
_cell.length_a   1.000
_cell.length_b   1.000
_cell.length_c   1.000
_cell.angle_alpha   90.00
_cell.angle_beta   90.00
_cell.angle_gamma   90.00
#
_symmetry.space_group_name_H-M   'P 1'
#
loop_
_entity.id
_entity.type
_entity.pdbx_description
1 polymer ?
#
loop_
_entity_poly.entity_id
_entity_poly.type
_entity_poly.pdbx_seq_one_letter_code
_entity_poly.pdbx_strand_id
1 'polypeptide(L)'
;MAAETYSSVSAIIRNLARQHDPTRDPSFSAQVSANGAKTAANAIALPGPESEEKTQLEQELSALCSRIDFLEHKSSHAPNQQGQFPLTPAQEPPEEGALYTPAGVFRGNSGPPAQGRRGSNKERAIWVSNWLAAKESNGDPEQPAAALTEEQLNYLRVHLNQQADQIRNQREHIDNLSQEVNKQLTTQSMVFEHGIEDIGALKRELGKHQQANLAFQKALREIGAIVTAVAMGDLSKKVLIHAKEMDPEITLFKRTINTMVDQLQEFASQVTFLAREVGTEGRLGGQANLPGVAGIWAELTDSVNGMAKNLTDQVREIAVVTTAVAMGDLSRKIERPARGEILQLQQTINSMVDQLQSFATQVTKVARDVGTEGKLGGQAEIAGVKGMWNELTVNVNAMAQNLTTQVRDIAQVTTAVAQGNLTRKVEAECKGEILELKNTINRMVDQLQQFAHEVTKIAREVGSEGRLGGQATVHGVEGTWKDLTENVNGMAMNLTTQVREIAEVTTAVARGDLSRKVKAEVQGEILSLKITINTMVDRLNTFAQEVSKVAREVGTDGILGGQAQVDNVEGKWKDLTNNVNTMAQNLTLQVRSISEVT
;
A
#
# COMPACT_ATOMS: atom_id res chain seq x y z
N MET A 1 -3.81 -25.54 1.79
CA MET A 1 -5.10 -25.59 1.08
C MET A 1 -5.95 -26.80 1.45
N ALA A 2 -5.66 -28.02 0.98
CA ALA A 2 -6.56 -29.17 1.21
C ALA A 2 -6.88 -29.46 2.70
N ALA A 3 -5.85 -29.47 3.55
CA ALA A 3 -5.95 -29.54 5.01
C ALA A 3 -6.93 -28.51 5.62
N GLU A 4 -6.80 -27.23 5.23
CA GLU A 4 -7.61 -26.12 5.75
C GLU A 4 -9.08 -26.25 5.34
N THR A 5 -9.37 -26.72 4.12
CA THR A 5 -10.74 -27.04 3.70
C THR A 5 -11.33 -28.22 4.46
N TYR A 6 -10.58 -29.30 4.71
CA TYR A 6 -11.09 -30.42 5.51
C TYR A 6 -11.33 -30.04 6.97
N SER A 7 -10.44 -29.24 7.57
CA SER A 7 -10.61 -28.67 8.91
C SER A 7 -11.84 -27.74 8.99
N SER A 8 -12.05 -26.88 7.99
CA SER A 8 -13.21 -25.98 7.90
C SER A 8 -14.54 -26.75 7.78
N VAL A 9 -14.58 -27.80 6.92
CA VAL A 9 -15.76 -28.66 6.76
C VAL A 9 -16.01 -29.50 8.01
N SER A 10 -14.96 -30.03 8.65
CA SER A 10 -15.04 -30.72 9.94
C SER A 10 -15.65 -29.82 11.01
N ALA A 11 -15.23 -28.55 11.12
CA ALA A 11 -15.77 -27.60 12.09
C ALA A 11 -17.28 -27.32 11.89
N ILE A 12 -17.75 -27.29 10.64
CA ILE A 12 -19.18 -27.11 10.31
C ILE A 12 -19.98 -28.38 10.68
N ILE A 13 -19.50 -29.57 10.30
CA ILE A 13 -20.17 -30.84 10.61
C ILE A 13 -20.18 -31.12 12.12
N ARG A 14 -19.09 -30.79 12.83
CA ARG A 14 -18.97 -30.89 14.30
C ARG A 14 -20.03 -30.06 15.03
N ASN A 15 -20.46 -28.92 14.47
CA ASN A 15 -21.56 -28.12 15.03
C ASN A 15 -22.94 -28.77 14.82
N LEU A 16 -23.13 -29.52 13.74
CA LEU A 16 -24.34 -30.32 13.50
C LEU A 16 -24.37 -31.59 14.37
N ALA A 17 -23.22 -32.24 14.57
CA ALA A 17 -23.09 -33.44 15.40
C ALA A 17 -23.24 -33.14 16.90
N ARG A 18 -22.68 -32.03 17.41
CA ARG A 18 -22.62 -31.72 18.86
C ARG A 18 -23.96 -31.56 19.58
N GLN A 19 -25.09 -31.45 18.89
CA GLN A 19 -26.38 -31.22 19.53
C GLN A 19 -26.99 -32.46 20.21
N HIS A 20 -26.43 -33.66 20.05
CA HIS A 20 -26.81 -34.86 20.83
C HIS A 20 -25.61 -35.80 21.05
N ASP A 21 -25.38 -36.17 22.31
CA ASP A 21 -24.56 -37.33 22.68
C ASP A 21 -25.52 -38.46 23.10
N PRO A 22 -25.68 -39.53 22.30
CA PRO A 22 -26.62 -40.62 22.58
C PRO A 22 -26.22 -41.48 23.79
N THR A 23 -25.07 -41.24 24.43
CA THR A 23 -24.62 -41.95 25.63
C THR A 23 -24.93 -41.23 26.94
N ARG A 24 -25.51 -40.02 26.88
CA ARG A 24 -25.66 -39.12 28.05
C ARG A 24 -27.10 -38.73 28.42
N ASP A 25 -28.10 -39.21 27.70
CA ASP A 25 -29.51 -38.95 28.02
C ASP A 25 -30.05 -39.99 29.03
N PRO A 26 -30.45 -39.61 30.25
CA PRO A 26 -31.01 -40.55 31.24
C PRO A 26 -32.45 -41.03 30.90
N SER A 27 -33.07 -40.52 29.82
CA SER A 27 -34.48 -40.74 29.50
C SER A 27 -34.84 -42.15 29.00
N PHE A 28 -33.90 -43.10 28.88
CA PHE A 28 -34.21 -44.44 28.38
C PHE A 28 -33.41 -45.57 29.04
N SER A 29 -34.12 -46.48 29.72
CA SER A 29 -33.57 -47.69 30.35
C SER A 29 -34.29 -48.97 29.89
N ALA A 30 -34.19 -49.28 28.60
CA ALA A 30 -34.68 -50.56 28.06
C ALA A 30 -33.68 -51.20 27.08
N GLN A 31 -33.51 -52.52 27.20
CA GLN A 31 -32.63 -53.31 26.34
C GLN A 31 -33.27 -53.55 24.96
N VAL A 32 -32.67 -53.04 23.89
CA VAL A 32 -32.94 -53.51 22.52
C VAL A 32 -31.77 -54.37 22.07
N SER A 33 -31.77 -55.63 22.52
CA SER A 33 -30.80 -56.63 22.08
C SER A 33 -31.23 -57.28 20.77
N ALA A 34 -30.28 -57.41 19.86
CA ALA A 34 -30.24 -58.42 18.79
C ALA A 34 -31.50 -58.58 17.89
N ASN A 35 -31.63 -57.69 16.91
CA ASN A 35 -31.42 -58.09 15.50
C ASN A 35 -31.20 -56.86 14.61
N GLY A 36 -30.22 -56.91 13.70
CA GLY A 36 -29.76 -55.76 12.92
C GLY A 36 -28.28 -55.38 13.13
N ALA A 37 -27.51 -56.16 13.89
CA ALA A 37 -26.09 -55.93 14.14
C ALA A 37 -25.21 -56.15 12.87
N LYS A 38 -25.21 -55.17 11.97
CA LYS A 38 -24.20 -54.99 10.91
C LYS A 38 -23.64 -53.56 10.84
N THR A 39 -23.85 -52.76 11.88
CA THR A 39 -23.32 -51.39 12.07
C THR A 39 -21.82 -51.40 12.40
N ALA A 40 -21.03 -52.09 11.57
CA ALA A 40 -19.58 -52.29 11.73
C ALA A 40 -18.85 -52.39 10.37
N ALA A 41 -19.47 -51.90 9.28
CA ALA A 41 -18.92 -51.98 7.93
C ALA A 41 -19.45 -50.88 6.99
N ASN A 42 -19.21 -49.61 7.36
CA ASN A 42 -19.19 -48.48 6.41
C ASN A 42 -18.42 -47.29 7.02
N ALA A 43 -17.11 -47.47 7.20
CA ALA A 43 -16.22 -46.32 7.32
C ALA A 43 -16.20 -45.60 5.95
N ILE A 44 -16.65 -44.34 5.91
CA ILE A 44 -16.74 -43.56 4.67
C ILE A 44 -15.32 -43.12 4.29
N ALA A 45 -14.59 -43.98 3.60
CA ALA A 45 -13.21 -43.73 3.21
C ALA A 45 -13.14 -42.81 1.98
N LEU A 46 -12.64 -41.59 2.18
CA LEU A 46 -12.43 -40.60 1.14
C LEU A 46 -11.15 -40.92 0.33
N PRO A 47 -11.17 -40.79 -1.01
CA PRO A 47 -10.00 -41.08 -1.83
C PRO A 47 -8.94 -39.98 -1.69
N GLY A 48 -7.77 -40.35 -1.14
CA GLY A 48 -6.64 -39.44 -0.93
C GLY A 48 -5.69 -39.95 0.15
N PRO A 49 -4.45 -39.43 0.22
CA PRO A 49 -3.47 -39.80 1.26
C PRO A 49 -4.02 -39.49 2.65
N GLU A 50 -3.57 -40.25 3.65
CA GLU A 50 -4.10 -40.15 5.01
C GLU A 50 -3.45 -38.99 5.78
N SER A 51 -4.31 -38.17 6.40
CA SER A 51 -3.98 -37.11 7.35
C SER A 51 -4.93 -37.25 8.55
N GLU A 52 -4.50 -36.81 9.74
CA GLU A 52 -5.36 -36.77 10.92
C GLU A 52 -6.63 -35.92 10.71
N GLU A 53 -6.56 -34.92 9.82
CA GLU A 53 -7.70 -34.07 9.46
C GLU A 53 -8.74 -34.84 8.64
N LYS A 54 -8.29 -35.77 7.81
CA LYS A 54 -9.15 -36.68 7.02
C LYS A 54 -9.84 -37.67 7.95
N THR A 55 -9.10 -38.33 8.84
CA THR A 55 -9.69 -39.33 9.75
C THR A 55 -10.67 -38.71 10.75
N GLN A 56 -10.43 -37.47 11.20
CA GLN A 56 -11.42 -36.70 11.97
C GLN A 56 -12.69 -36.41 11.16
N LEU A 57 -12.57 -35.99 9.90
CA LEU A 57 -13.73 -35.73 9.04
C LEU A 57 -14.56 -37.00 8.79
N GLU A 58 -13.91 -38.14 8.56
CA GLU A 58 -14.57 -39.43 8.35
C GLU A 58 -15.29 -39.93 9.62
N GLN A 59 -14.72 -39.68 10.81
CA GLN A 59 -15.39 -39.91 12.09
C GLN A 59 -16.64 -39.04 12.28
N GLU A 60 -16.54 -37.72 12.06
CA GLU A 60 -17.66 -36.78 12.20
C GLU A 60 -18.78 -37.07 11.18
N LEU A 61 -18.44 -37.52 9.96
CA LEU A 61 -19.40 -38.00 8.97
C LEU A 61 -20.11 -39.29 9.42
N SER A 62 -19.39 -40.25 10.02
CA SER A 62 -20.01 -41.46 10.56
C SER A 62 -20.98 -41.18 11.73
N ALA A 63 -20.66 -40.18 12.55
CA ALA A 63 -21.56 -39.69 13.60
C ALA A 63 -22.81 -39.01 13.02
N LEU A 64 -22.67 -38.23 11.94
CA LEU A 64 -23.80 -37.62 11.23
C LEU A 64 -24.74 -38.70 10.66
N CYS A 65 -24.21 -39.75 10.04
CA CYS A 65 -25.03 -40.85 9.51
C CYS A 65 -25.82 -41.57 10.62
N SER A 66 -25.18 -41.92 11.75
CA SER A 66 -25.91 -42.56 12.85
C SER A 66 -26.99 -41.66 13.48
N ARG A 67 -26.81 -40.33 13.41
CA ARG A 67 -27.85 -39.35 13.79
C ARG A 67 -29.01 -39.29 12.79
N ILE A 68 -28.77 -39.50 11.50
CA ILE A 68 -29.83 -39.59 10.47
C ILE A 68 -30.62 -40.89 10.68
N ASP A 69 -29.95 -42.03 10.81
CA ASP A 69 -30.59 -43.32 11.10
C ASP A 69 -31.46 -43.26 12.37
N PHE A 70 -30.99 -42.59 13.43
CA PHE A 70 -31.76 -42.32 14.66
C PHE A 70 -33.04 -41.51 14.39
N LEU A 71 -32.98 -40.51 13.50
CA LEU A 71 -34.14 -39.67 13.17
C LEU A 71 -35.14 -40.41 12.27
N GLU A 72 -34.68 -41.28 11.37
CA GLU A 72 -35.56 -42.16 10.57
C GLU A 72 -36.20 -43.27 11.41
N HIS A 73 -35.47 -43.84 12.37
CA HIS A 73 -36.06 -44.74 13.38
C HIS A 73 -37.09 -44.01 14.25
N LYS A 74 -36.84 -42.75 14.63
CA LYS A 74 -37.79 -41.92 15.38
C LYS A 74 -39.05 -41.54 14.58
N SER A 75 -38.93 -41.33 13.26
CA SER A 75 -40.10 -41.01 12.41
C SER A 75 -40.94 -42.25 12.08
N SER A 76 -40.30 -43.41 11.88
CA SER A 76 -40.97 -44.68 11.54
C SER A 76 -41.71 -45.35 12.71
N HIS A 77 -41.39 -45.00 13.97
CA HIS A 77 -41.98 -45.60 15.17
C HIS A 77 -42.97 -44.69 15.92
N ALA A 78 -43.58 -43.72 15.24
CA ALA A 78 -44.62 -42.86 15.82
C ALA A 78 -46.05 -43.43 15.58
N PRO A 79 -46.71 -44.05 16.57
CA PRO A 79 -48.12 -44.38 16.48
C PRO A 79 -48.98 -43.10 16.57
N ASN A 80 -50.15 -43.11 15.92
CA ASN A 80 -51.06 -41.97 15.82
C ASN A 80 -51.33 -41.23 17.16
N GLN A 81 -50.81 -40.02 17.28
CA GLN A 81 -51.47 -38.93 18.01
C GLN A 81 -51.48 -37.68 17.13
N GLN A 82 -52.64 -37.00 17.08
CA GLN A 82 -52.84 -35.85 16.21
C GLN A 82 -52.34 -34.56 16.88
N GLY A 83 -51.53 -33.80 16.15
CA GLY A 83 -51.48 -32.34 16.27
C GLY A 83 -50.74 -31.74 17.46
N GLN A 84 -49.41 -31.65 17.37
CA GLN A 84 -48.68 -30.42 17.74
C GLN A 84 -47.29 -30.40 17.10
N PHE A 85 -47.02 -29.38 16.27
CA PHE A 85 -45.65 -28.94 16.00
C PHE A 85 -45.28 -27.86 17.03
N PRO A 86 -44.07 -27.88 17.62
CA PRO A 86 -43.68 -26.92 18.64
C PRO A 86 -43.31 -25.55 18.04
N LEU A 87 -43.84 -24.48 18.64
CA LEU A 87 -43.47 -23.09 18.33
C LEU A 87 -42.73 -22.46 19.52
N THR A 88 -41.39 -22.48 19.44
CA THR A 88 -40.43 -21.57 20.10
C THR A 88 -40.39 -21.45 21.64
N PRO A 89 -39.21 -21.14 22.25
CA PRO A 89 -39.04 -21.17 23.70
C PRO A 89 -39.13 -19.79 24.38
N ALA A 90 -40.22 -19.51 25.11
CA ALA A 90 -40.25 -18.51 26.19
C ALA A 90 -41.57 -18.53 27.00
N GLN A 91 -41.62 -19.25 28.13
CA GLN A 91 -42.28 -18.80 29.38
C GLN A 91 -42.18 -19.83 30.52
N GLU A 92 -41.79 -19.35 31.70
CA GLU A 92 -41.94 -19.98 33.01
C GLU A 92 -42.52 -18.91 33.97
N PRO A 93 -43.09 -19.28 35.14
CA PRO A 93 -44.19 -20.21 35.31
C PRO A 93 -45.39 -19.47 35.97
N PRO A 94 -46.41 -20.20 36.48
CA PRO A 94 -46.44 -20.32 37.94
C PRO A 94 -46.50 -21.77 38.44
N GLU A 95 -46.21 -21.93 39.73
CA GLU A 95 -45.89 -23.21 40.38
C GLU A 95 -47.11 -24.09 40.69
N GLU A 96 -46.86 -25.40 40.67
CA GLU A 96 -47.28 -26.47 41.61
C GLU A 96 -48.63 -26.40 42.35
N GLY A 97 -49.38 -27.51 42.52
CA GLY A 97 -49.09 -28.90 42.12
C GLY A 97 -50.00 -29.93 42.82
N ALA A 98 -49.61 -31.20 42.73
CA ALA A 98 -50.12 -32.35 43.50
C ALA A 98 -51.63 -32.72 43.40
N LEU A 99 -51.92 -33.59 42.42
CA LEU A 99 -52.62 -34.88 42.58
C LEU A 99 -53.26 -35.19 43.96
N TYR A 100 -54.56 -35.54 43.99
CA TYR A 100 -55.02 -36.75 44.71
C TYR A 100 -56.42 -37.23 44.24
N THR A 101 -56.62 -38.55 44.26
CA THR A 101 -57.92 -39.26 44.11
C THR A 101 -57.85 -40.58 44.91
N PRO A 102 -58.96 -41.31 45.19
CA PRO A 102 -60.39 -40.98 45.12
C PRO A 102 -61.17 -41.32 46.44
N ALA A 103 -62.52 -41.31 46.33
CA ALA A 103 -63.51 -42.06 47.14
C ALA A 103 -64.02 -41.47 48.47
N GLY A 104 -65.34 -41.57 48.66
CA GLY A 104 -66.06 -41.16 49.88
C GLY A 104 -67.58 -41.11 49.66
N VAL A 105 -68.31 -42.19 49.99
CA VAL A 105 -69.78 -42.29 49.92
C VAL A 105 -70.34 -42.34 51.33
N PHE A 106 -71.41 -41.58 51.65
CA PHE A 106 -72.41 -42.02 52.66
C PHE A 106 -73.80 -41.35 52.51
N ARG A 107 -74.81 -41.97 53.12
CA ARG A 107 -76.25 -41.60 53.15
C ARG A 107 -76.66 -41.08 54.54
N GLY A 108 -77.77 -40.32 54.59
CA GLY A 108 -78.58 -40.05 55.79
C GLY A 108 -79.48 -38.82 55.57
N ASN A 109 -80.82 -38.84 55.44
CA ASN A 109 -81.91 -39.83 55.63
C ASN A 109 -82.44 -40.05 57.07
N SER A 110 -83.49 -39.29 57.46
CA SER A 110 -84.59 -39.77 58.34
C SER A 110 -85.82 -38.83 58.33
N GLY A 111 -87.02 -39.41 58.45
CA GLY A 111 -88.31 -38.77 58.81
C GLY A 111 -88.89 -39.49 60.04
N PRO A 112 -90.21 -39.82 60.16
CA PRO A 112 -91.40 -39.48 59.38
C PRO A 112 -92.30 -38.56 60.25
N PRO A 113 -93.50 -38.87 60.85
CA PRO A 113 -94.67 -39.76 60.60
C PRO A 113 -95.95 -38.92 60.23
N ALA A 114 -97.25 -39.28 60.39
CA ALA A 114 -97.96 -40.46 60.91
C ALA A 114 -99.37 -40.69 60.27
N GLN A 115 -99.67 -41.96 59.94
CA GLN A 115 -100.90 -42.77 60.13
C GLN A 115 -102.36 -42.20 60.15
N GLY A 116 -103.26 -42.96 59.48
CA GLY A 116 -104.72 -42.99 59.72
C GLY A 116 -105.52 -43.34 58.45
N ARG A 117 -106.05 -44.54 58.12
CA ARG A 117 -106.32 -45.87 58.74
C ARG A 117 -107.84 -46.15 58.80
N ARG A 118 -108.31 -47.09 57.94
CA ARG A 118 -109.70 -47.61 57.78
C ARG A 118 -110.72 -46.60 57.19
N GLY A 119 -111.80 -47.05 56.53
CA GLY A 119 -112.30 -48.42 56.39
C GLY A 119 -113.26 -48.66 55.21
N SER A 120 -114.00 -49.76 55.27
CA SER A 120 -114.88 -50.28 54.22
C SER A 120 -116.06 -49.37 53.87
N ASN A 121 -116.34 -49.24 52.57
CA ASN A 121 -117.64 -48.75 52.08
C ASN A 121 -118.17 -49.53 50.86
N LYS A 122 -117.58 -50.70 50.56
CA LYS A 122 -117.90 -51.53 49.37
C LYS A 122 -119.23 -52.30 49.47
N GLU A 123 -119.96 -52.15 50.57
CA GLU A 123 -121.23 -52.82 50.85
C GLU A 123 -122.40 -51.83 51.06
N ARG A 124 -122.15 -50.51 51.03
CA ARG A 124 -123.20 -49.48 51.25
C ARG A 124 -123.71 -48.78 49.98
N ALA A 125 -123.10 -49.03 48.83
CA ALA A 125 -123.63 -48.59 47.53
C ALA A 125 -124.77 -49.48 46.99
N ILE A 126 -124.92 -50.71 47.53
CA ILE A 126 -125.79 -51.77 46.98
C ILE A 126 -127.27 -51.36 46.98
N TRP A 127 -127.72 -50.59 47.98
CA TRP A 127 -129.12 -50.15 48.04
C TRP A 127 -129.47 -49.10 46.98
N VAL A 128 -128.52 -48.23 46.60
CA VAL A 128 -128.72 -47.22 45.56
C VAL A 128 -128.78 -47.87 44.18
N SER A 129 -127.93 -48.89 43.92
CA SER A 129 -128.05 -49.70 42.70
C SER A 129 -129.35 -50.50 42.65
N ASN A 130 -129.82 -51.07 43.77
CA ASN A 130 -131.12 -51.76 43.80
C ASN A 130 -132.30 -50.81 43.61
N TRP A 131 -132.25 -49.57 44.12
CA TRP A 131 -133.32 -48.59 43.95
C TRP A 131 -133.41 -48.07 42.50
N LEU A 132 -132.28 -47.93 41.80
CA LEU A 132 -132.26 -47.60 40.37
C LEU A 132 -132.68 -48.79 39.51
N ALA A 133 -132.16 -49.99 39.77
CA ALA A 133 -132.54 -51.21 39.04
C ALA A 133 -134.03 -51.57 39.19
N ALA A 134 -134.66 -51.26 40.33
CA ALA A 134 -136.09 -51.45 40.55
C ALA A 134 -136.99 -50.43 39.81
N LYS A 135 -136.42 -49.51 39.02
CA LYS A 135 -137.17 -48.42 38.35
C LYS A 135 -137.06 -48.42 36.82
N GLU A 136 -136.30 -49.33 36.23
CA GLU A 136 -136.11 -49.44 34.76
C GLU A 136 -136.87 -50.61 34.12
N SER A 137 -137.67 -51.37 34.88
CA SER A 137 -138.51 -52.47 34.38
C SER A 137 -140.01 -52.20 34.57
N ASN A 138 -140.65 -51.68 33.52
CA ASN A 138 -142.11 -51.57 33.31
C ASN A 138 -142.95 -50.73 34.31
N GLY A 139 -143.61 -49.68 33.80
CA GLY A 139 -144.98 -49.37 34.22
C GLY A 139 -145.97 -50.34 33.56
N ASP A 140 -147.26 -50.37 33.88
CA ASP A 140 -148.10 -49.53 34.74
C ASP A 140 -149.40 -50.34 35.02
N PRO A 141 -150.30 -49.97 35.97
CA PRO A 141 -150.18 -48.98 37.04
C PRO A 141 -150.64 -49.54 38.43
N GLU A 142 -150.97 -48.62 39.35
CA GLU A 142 -151.62 -48.79 40.67
C GLU A 142 -150.76 -49.03 41.93
N GLN A 143 -151.23 -48.40 43.01
CA GLN A 143 -150.83 -48.46 44.43
C GLN A 143 -149.59 -47.62 44.86
N PRO A 144 -149.56 -47.13 46.13
CA PRO A 144 -149.00 -45.80 46.42
C PRO A 144 -147.65 -45.78 47.16
N ALA A 145 -147.07 -44.59 47.25
CA ALA A 145 -145.71 -44.35 47.71
C ALA A 145 -145.44 -44.63 49.20
N ALA A 146 -144.24 -45.15 49.49
CA ALA A 146 -143.59 -45.04 50.79
C ALA A 146 -142.67 -43.81 50.82
N ALA A 147 -142.73 -43.03 51.90
CA ALA A 147 -141.93 -41.80 52.04
C ALA A 147 -140.45 -42.10 52.36
N LEU A 148 -139.54 -41.26 51.87
CA LEU A 148 -138.16 -41.22 52.36
C LEU A 148 -138.14 -40.74 53.81
N THR A 149 -137.28 -41.32 54.64
CA THR A 149 -137.07 -40.86 56.01
C THR A 149 -136.15 -39.64 56.06
N GLU A 150 -136.29 -38.82 57.10
CA GLU A 150 -135.60 -37.52 57.21
C GLU A 150 -134.06 -37.64 57.20
N GLU A 151 -133.52 -38.73 57.74
CA GLU A 151 -132.09 -39.07 57.66
C GLU A 151 -131.60 -39.31 56.23
N GLN A 152 -132.42 -39.92 55.36
CA GLN A 152 -132.06 -40.17 53.95
C GLN A 152 -132.00 -38.87 53.15
N LEU A 153 -132.92 -37.95 53.44
CA LEU A 153 -132.92 -36.59 52.88
C LEU A 153 -131.69 -35.80 53.34
N ASN A 154 -131.31 -35.92 54.61
CA ASN A 154 -130.13 -35.25 55.15
C ASN A 154 -128.82 -35.84 54.57
N TYR A 155 -128.73 -37.17 54.41
CA TYR A 155 -127.59 -37.83 53.75
C TYR A 155 -127.41 -37.33 52.30
N LEU A 156 -128.48 -37.28 51.51
CA LEU A 156 -128.42 -36.75 50.14
C LEU A 156 -127.99 -35.27 50.11
N ARG A 157 -128.45 -34.46 51.06
CA ARG A 157 -128.10 -33.04 51.16
C ARG A 157 -126.61 -32.82 51.54
N VAL A 158 -126.09 -33.60 52.48
CA VAL A 158 -124.67 -33.59 52.85
C VAL A 158 -123.79 -34.08 51.69
N HIS A 159 -124.18 -35.16 51.01
CA HIS A 159 -123.43 -35.70 49.88
C HIS A 159 -123.41 -34.74 48.67
N LEU A 160 -124.54 -34.08 48.36
CA LEU A 160 -124.58 -33.05 47.32
C LEU A 160 -123.71 -31.84 47.65
N ASN A 161 -123.71 -31.38 48.91
CA ASN A 161 -122.82 -30.29 49.33
C ASN A 161 -121.34 -30.70 49.24
N GLN A 162 -120.96 -31.88 49.73
CA GLN A 162 -119.59 -32.41 49.61
C GLN A 162 -119.15 -32.55 48.14
N GLN A 163 -120.05 -32.97 47.25
CA GLN A 163 -119.77 -33.08 45.83
C GLN A 163 -119.67 -31.70 45.15
N ALA A 164 -120.45 -30.71 45.57
CA ALA A 164 -120.33 -29.33 45.13
C ALA A 164 -119.00 -28.70 45.56
N ASP A 165 -118.56 -28.93 46.80
CA ASP A 165 -117.26 -28.48 47.31
C ASP A 165 -116.09 -29.19 46.61
N GLN A 166 -116.22 -30.49 46.29
CA GLN A 166 -115.24 -31.20 45.45
C GLN A 166 -115.13 -30.59 44.05
N ILE A 167 -116.25 -30.32 43.38
CA ILE A 167 -116.28 -29.69 42.05
C ILE A 167 -115.69 -28.27 42.10
N ARG A 168 -115.98 -27.51 43.16
CA ARG A 168 -115.43 -26.16 43.38
C ARG A 168 -113.91 -26.21 43.53
N ASN A 169 -113.39 -27.09 44.38
CA ASN A 169 -111.97 -27.27 44.62
C ASN A 169 -111.25 -27.80 43.36
N GLN A 170 -111.85 -28.74 42.62
CA GLN A 170 -111.34 -29.20 41.32
C GLN A 170 -111.28 -28.07 40.29
N ARG A 171 -112.32 -27.21 40.22
CA ARG A 171 -112.31 -26.05 39.33
C ARG A 171 -111.23 -25.04 39.71
N GLU A 172 -111.07 -24.74 41.00
CA GLU A 172 -110.02 -23.86 41.50
C GLU A 172 -108.62 -24.43 41.21
N HIS A 173 -108.45 -25.76 41.25
CA HIS A 173 -107.23 -26.43 40.84
C HIS A 173 -106.99 -26.35 39.31
N ILE A 174 -108.05 -26.45 38.49
CA ILE A 174 -107.98 -26.28 37.03
C ILE A 174 -107.67 -24.83 36.65
N ASP A 175 -108.27 -23.84 37.30
CA ASP A 175 -108.02 -22.41 37.06
C ASP A 175 -106.57 -22.07 37.45
N ASN A 176 -106.04 -22.60 38.56
CA ASN A 176 -104.62 -22.49 38.92
C ASN A 176 -103.69 -23.19 37.90
N LEU A 177 -104.02 -24.41 37.47
CA LEU A 177 -103.23 -25.15 36.47
C LEU A 177 -103.24 -24.44 35.10
N SER A 178 -104.36 -23.83 34.72
CA SER A 178 -104.49 -23.02 33.50
C SER A 178 -103.65 -21.74 33.57
N GLN A 179 -103.63 -21.05 34.72
CA GLN A 179 -102.75 -19.91 34.95
C GLN A 179 -101.26 -20.32 34.91
N GLU A 180 -100.91 -21.46 35.48
CA GLU A 180 -99.53 -21.96 35.49
C GLU A 180 -99.08 -22.43 34.09
N VAL A 181 -99.96 -23.07 33.31
CA VAL A 181 -99.70 -23.41 31.90
C VAL A 181 -99.57 -22.14 31.05
N ASN A 182 -100.40 -21.11 31.25
CA ASN A 182 -100.25 -19.83 30.56
C ASN A 182 -98.95 -19.10 30.95
N LYS A 183 -98.53 -19.15 32.22
CA LYS A 183 -97.21 -18.65 32.64
C LYS A 183 -96.09 -19.40 31.92
N GLN A 184 -96.12 -20.73 31.92
CA GLN A 184 -95.12 -21.55 31.23
C GLN A 184 -95.10 -21.30 29.72
N LEU A 185 -96.26 -21.06 29.10
CA LEU A 185 -96.34 -20.70 27.68
C LEU A 185 -95.71 -19.31 27.43
N THR A 186 -96.03 -18.30 28.25
CA THR A 186 -95.45 -16.96 28.11
C THR A 186 -93.95 -16.91 28.40
N THR A 187 -93.44 -17.67 29.37
CA THR A 187 -91.99 -17.79 29.60
C THR A 187 -91.31 -18.58 28.50
N GLN A 188 -91.92 -19.62 27.93
CA GLN A 188 -91.39 -20.26 26.72
C GLN A 188 -91.35 -19.29 25.53
N SER A 189 -92.40 -18.50 25.29
CA SER A 189 -92.40 -17.48 24.23
C SER A 189 -91.27 -16.47 24.42
N MET A 190 -91.05 -15.94 25.63
CA MET A 190 -89.93 -15.04 25.91
C MET A 190 -88.57 -15.71 25.71
N VAL A 191 -88.40 -16.98 26.13
CA VAL A 191 -87.16 -17.74 25.91
C VAL A 191 -86.92 -18.02 24.42
N PHE A 192 -87.98 -18.23 23.62
CA PHE A 192 -87.85 -18.34 22.17
C PHE A 192 -87.53 -17.00 21.50
N GLU A 193 -88.12 -15.88 21.92
CA GLU A 193 -87.76 -14.56 21.40
C GLU A 193 -86.30 -14.20 21.73
N HIS A 194 -85.87 -14.32 22.99
CA HIS A 194 -84.47 -14.11 23.36
C HIS A 194 -83.53 -15.09 22.65
N GLY A 195 -83.89 -16.37 22.52
CA GLY A 195 -83.12 -17.34 21.75
C GLY A 195 -82.99 -16.97 20.27
N ILE A 196 -84.01 -16.33 19.67
CA ILE A 196 -83.95 -15.81 18.30
C ILE A 196 -83.10 -14.53 18.22
N GLU A 197 -83.15 -13.66 19.22
CA GLU A 197 -82.27 -12.48 19.31
C GLU A 197 -80.80 -12.85 19.52
N ASP A 198 -80.52 -13.85 20.37
CA ASP A 198 -79.19 -14.41 20.65
C ASP A 198 -78.63 -15.15 19.43
N ILE A 199 -79.43 -16.01 18.77
CA ILE A 199 -79.04 -16.59 17.47
C ILE A 199 -78.83 -15.49 16.43
N GLY A 200 -79.62 -14.41 16.48
CA GLY A 200 -79.43 -13.21 15.67
C GLY A 200 -78.14 -12.45 16.01
N ALA A 201 -77.73 -12.39 17.28
CA ALA A 201 -76.48 -11.80 17.74
C ALA A 201 -75.29 -12.65 17.32
N LEU A 202 -75.29 -13.94 17.65
CA LEU A 202 -74.30 -14.93 17.24
C LEU A 202 -74.14 -15.01 15.72
N LYS A 203 -75.23 -14.90 14.93
CA LYS A 203 -75.16 -14.85 13.47
C LYS A 203 -74.57 -13.54 12.94
N ARG A 204 -74.83 -12.41 13.60
CA ARG A 204 -74.15 -11.12 13.30
C ARG A 204 -72.67 -11.18 13.68
N GLU A 205 -72.34 -11.84 14.79
CA GLU A 205 -70.97 -11.97 15.32
C GLU A 205 -70.12 -12.93 14.52
N LEU A 206 -70.62 -14.13 14.23
CA LEU A 206 -70.03 -15.06 13.26
C LEU A 206 -69.86 -14.40 11.89
N GLY A 207 -70.83 -13.57 11.47
CA GLY A 207 -70.72 -12.74 10.27
C GLY A 207 -69.55 -11.74 10.33
N LYS A 208 -69.36 -11.03 11.47
CA LYS A 208 -68.18 -10.17 11.70
C LYS A 208 -66.88 -10.98 11.66
N HIS A 209 -66.80 -12.10 12.37
CA HIS A 209 -65.60 -12.95 12.39
C HIS A 209 -65.29 -13.54 11.01
N GLN A 210 -66.29 -13.94 10.23
CA GLN A 210 -66.11 -14.42 8.86
C GLN A 210 -65.64 -13.30 7.92
N GLN A 211 -66.14 -12.07 8.09
CA GLN A 211 -65.65 -10.89 7.36
C GLN A 211 -64.22 -10.50 7.78
N ALA A 212 -63.90 -10.56 9.07
CA ALA A 212 -62.56 -10.32 9.59
C ALA A 212 -61.55 -11.35 9.07
N ASN A 213 -61.89 -12.65 9.12
CA ASN A 213 -61.05 -13.72 8.57
C ASN A 213 -60.83 -13.56 7.05
N LEU A 214 -61.85 -13.15 6.29
CA LEU A 214 -61.73 -12.88 4.86
C LEU A 214 -60.84 -11.65 4.60
N ALA A 215 -60.98 -10.58 5.40
CA ALA A 215 -60.12 -9.40 5.34
C ALA A 215 -58.66 -9.73 5.70
N PHE A 216 -58.43 -10.55 6.71
CA PHE A 216 -57.12 -11.05 7.14
C PHE A 216 -56.47 -11.92 6.06
N GLN A 217 -57.20 -12.88 5.47
CA GLN A 217 -56.71 -13.68 4.33
C GLN A 217 -56.37 -12.81 3.11
N LYS A 218 -57.18 -11.77 2.83
CA LYS A 218 -56.88 -10.80 1.76
C LYS A 218 -55.62 -9.99 2.08
N ALA A 219 -55.48 -9.50 3.32
CA ALA A 219 -54.30 -8.75 3.76
C ALA A 219 -53.02 -9.61 3.73
N LEU A 220 -53.08 -10.88 4.15
CA LEU A 220 -51.96 -11.82 4.03
C LEU A 220 -51.57 -12.05 2.56
N ARG A 221 -52.54 -12.14 1.63
CA ARG A 221 -52.26 -12.28 0.21
C ARG A 221 -51.68 -11.02 -0.41
N GLU A 222 -52.14 -9.83 0.01
CA GLU A 222 -51.56 -8.54 -0.37
C GLU A 222 -50.11 -8.43 0.12
N ILE A 223 -49.87 -8.64 1.42
CA ILE A 223 -48.54 -8.55 2.05
C ILE A 223 -47.60 -9.62 1.48
N GLY A 224 -48.07 -10.86 1.32
CA GLY A 224 -47.29 -11.94 0.72
C GLY A 224 -46.82 -11.60 -0.71
N ALA A 225 -47.68 -10.99 -1.53
CA ALA A 225 -47.29 -10.53 -2.85
C ALA A 225 -46.24 -9.40 -2.82
N ILE A 226 -46.31 -8.50 -1.83
CA ILE A 226 -45.28 -7.45 -1.63
C ILE A 226 -43.96 -8.08 -1.14
N VAL A 227 -43.99 -8.98 -0.16
CA VAL A 227 -42.79 -9.70 0.32
C VAL A 227 -42.15 -10.53 -0.81
N THR A 228 -42.93 -11.16 -1.67
CA THR A 228 -42.42 -11.81 -2.89
C THR A 228 -41.78 -10.81 -3.86
N ALA A 229 -42.40 -9.65 -4.08
CA ALA A 229 -41.82 -8.60 -4.94
C ALA A 229 -40.49 -8.05 -4.38
N VAL A 230 -40.43 -7.80 -3.08
CA VAL A 230 -39.23 -7.37 -2.35
C VAL A 230 -38.13 -8.42 -2.43
N ALA A 231 -38.46 -9.71 -2.27
CA ALA A 231 -37.51 -10.82 -2.45
C ALA A 231 -37.02 -10.97 -3.91
N MET A 232 -37.76 -10.44 -4.89
CA MET A 232 -37.37 -10.31 -6.30
C MET A 232 -36.67 -8.97 -6.61
N GLY A 233 -36.40 -8.13 -5.61
CA GLY A 233 -35.74 -6.83 -5.78
C GLY A 233 -36.66 -5.66 -6.19
N ASP A 234 -37.96 -5.89 -6.35
CA ASP A 234 -38.92 -4.84 -6.67
C ASP A 234 -39.43 -4.12 -5.41
N LEU A 235 -38.63 -3.15 -4.98
CA LEU A 235 -38.90 -2.25 -3.86
C LEU A 235 -39.89 -1.12 -4.21
N SER A 236 -40.45 -1.07 -5.42
CA SER A 236 -41.38 -0.01 -5.83
C SER A 236 -42.80 -0.19 -5.27
N LYS A 237 -43.16 -1.43 -4.91
CA LYS A 237 -44.51 -1.78 -4.45
C LYS A 237 -44.62 -1.67 -2.93
N LYS A 238 -45.60 -0.90 -2.46
CA LYS A 238 -45.93 -0.75 -1.02
C LYS A 238 -47.29 -1.40 -0.71
N VAL A 239 -47.47 -1.85 0.53
CA VAL A 239 -48.76 -2.40 0.97
C VAL A 239 -49.76 -1.27 1.18
N LEU A 240 -50.89 -1.32 0.46
CA LEU A 240 -51.96 -0.34 0.60
C LEU A 240 -52.70 -0.53 1.93
N ILE A 241 -52.58 0.44 2.83
CA ILE A 241 -53.38 0.55 4.06
C ILE A 241 -54.74 1.15 3.65
N HIS A 242 -55.81 0.40 3.83
CA HIS A 242 -57.16 0.83 3.47
C HIS A 242 -57.85 1.48 4.68
N ALA A 243 -58.55 2.61 4.48
CA ALA A 243 -59.22 3.37 5.54
C ALA A 243 -60.43 2.68 6.22
N LYS A 244 -60.63 1.37 5.97
CA LYS A 244 -61.66 0.52 6.58
C LYS A 244 -61.12 -0.88 6.88
N GLU A 245 -59.88 -0.95 7.38
CA GLU A 245 -59.34 -2.16 8.01
C GLU A 245 -59.99 -2.30 9.40
N MET A 246 -60.56 -3.47 9.69
CA MET A 246 -61.34 -3.71 10.92
C MET A 246 -60.48 -4.18 12.11
N ASP A 247 -59.17 -4.23 11.92
CA ASP A 247 -58.21 -4.86 12.82
C ASP A 247 -56.93 -3.98 12.91
N PRO A 248 -56.56 -3.51 14.12
CA PRO A 248 -55.37 -2.68 14.31
C PRO A 248 -54.06 -3.45 14.11
N GLU A 249 -54.02 -4.77 14.31
CA GLU A 249 -52.81 -5.59 14.14
C GLU A 249 -52.43 -5.70 12.66
N ILE A 250 -53.42 -5.86 11.77
CA ILE A 250 -53.22 -5.79 10.32
C ILE A 250 -52.62 -4.42 9.94
N THR A 251 -53.18 -3.33 10.46
CA THR A 251 -52.71 -1.97 10.15
C THR A 251 -51.28 -1.74 10.64
N LEU A 252 -50.93 -2.26 11.83
CA LEU A 252 -49.58 -2.21 12.38
C LEU A 252 -48.60 -3.03 11.53
N PHE A 253 -48.95 -4.26 11.17
CA PHE A 253 -48.10 -5.13 10.35
C PHE A 253 -47.88 -4.56 8.95
N LYS A 254 -48.92 -4.01 8.30
CA LYS A 254 -48.79 -3.27 7.04
C LYS A 254 -47.84 -2.08 7.16
N ARG A 255 -47.90 -1.32 8.27
CA ARG A 255 -46.97 -0.21 8.53
C ARG A 255 -45.54 -0.70 8.68
N THR A 256 -45.28 -1.74 9.48
CA THR A 256 -43.95 -2.31 9.67
C THR A 256 -43.34 -2.83 8.36
N ILE A 257 -44.12 -3.52 7.53
CA ILE A 257 -43.67 -3.96 6.20
C ILE A 257 -43.35 -2.76 5.30
N ASN A 258 -44.18 -1.72 5.28
CA ASN A 258 -43.89 -0.51 4.51
C ASN A 258 -42.61 0.19 5.00
N THR A 259 -42.39 0.32 6.31
CA THR A 259 -41.15 0.88 6.87
C THR A 259 -39.92 0.04 6.52
N MET A 260 -40.04 -1.29 6.49
CA MET A 260 -38.96 -2.18 6.02
C MET A 260 -38.65 -1.97 4.54
N VAL A 261 -39.67 -1.82 3.69
CA VAL A 261 -39.51 -1.52 2.24
C VAL A 261 -38.91 -0.14 2.05
N ASP A 262 -39.31 0.85 2.83
CA ASP A 262 -38.76 2.21 2.78
C ASP A 262 -37.26 2.22 3.14
N GLN A 263 -36.87 1.54 4.23
CA GLN A 263 -35.46 1.39 4.63
C GLN A 263 -34.64 0.62 3.60
N LEU A 264 -35.19 -0.45 3.00
CA LEU A 264 -34.56 -1.18 1.91
C LEU A 264 -34.36 -0.31 0.65
N GLN A 265 -35.38 0.47 0.28
CA GLN A 265 -35.35 1.36 -0.88
C GLN A 265 -34.32 2.48 -0.68
N GLU A 266 -34.27 3.06 0.51
CA GLU A 266 -33.29 4.10 0.84
C GLU A 266 -31.86 3.51 0.84
N PHE A 267 -31.62 2.39 1.53
CA PHE A 267 -30.31 1.71 1.56
C PHE A 267 -29.82 1.34 0.15
N ALA A 268 -30.69 0.75 -0.68
CA ALA A 268 -30.34 0.41 -2.05
C ALA A 268 -29.98 1.66 -2.88
N SER A 269 -30.68 2.79 -2.68
CA SER A 269 -30.36 4.04 -3.37
C SER A 269 -29.05 4.66 -2.90
N GLN A 270 -28.77 4.65 -1.58
CA GLN A 270 -27.54 5.18 -0.99
C GLN A 270 -26.31 4.35 -1.38
N VAL A 271 -26.40 3.00 -1.37
CA VAL A 271 -25.32 2.13 -1.84
C VAL A 271 -25.06 2.31 -3.34
N THR A 272 -26.12 2.44 -4.16
CA THR A 272 -25.99 2.72 -5.60
C THR A 272 -25.34 4.08 -5.85
N PHE A 273 -25.75 5.11 -5.09
CA PHE A 273 -25.15 6.45 -5.15
C PHE A 273 -23.67 6.41 -4.78
N LEU A 274 -23.30 5.78 -3.65
CA LEU A 274 -21.93 5.71 -3.18
C LEU A 274 -21.02 4.89 -4.11
N ALA A 275 -21.51 3.75 -4.62
CA ALA A 275 -20.78 2.94 -5.59
C ALA A 275 -20.53 3.70 -6.90
N ARG A 276 -21.49 4.54 -7.32
CA ARG A 276 -21.31 5.45 -8.46
C ARG A 276 -20.32 6.57 -8.14
N GLU A 277 -20.49 7.29 -7.04
CA GLU A 277 -19.69 8.47 -6.71
C GLU A 277 -18.20 8.11 -6.47
N VAL A 278 -17.93 7.11 -5.64
CA VAL A 278 -16.56 6.66 -5.32
C VAL A 278 -15.98 5.77 -6.41
N GLY A 279 -16.78 4.87 -7.00
CA GLY A 279 -16.31 3.84 -7.93
C GLY A 279 -16.31 4.26 -9.41
N THR A 280 -17.12 5.23 -9.84
CA THR A 280 -17.22 5.63 -11.27
C THR A 280 -16.97 7.12 -11.51
N GLU A 281 -17.36 8.02 -10.60
CA GLU A 281 -17.14 9.47 -10.74
C GLU A 281 -15.81 9.94 -10.10
N GLY A 282 -15.08 9.05 -9.41
CA GLY A 282 -13.78 9.34 -8.79
C GLY A 282 -13.85 10.34 -7.62
N ARG A 283 -15.04 10.61 -7.10
CA ARG A 283 -15.30 11.59 -6.04
C ARG A 283 -15.06 10.97 -4.68
N LEU A 284 -13.77 10.90 -4.32
CA LEU A 284 -13.31 10.29 -3.06
C LEU A 284 -13.88 11.06 -1.83
N GLY A 285 -14.68 10.40 -1.02
CA GLY A 285 -15.23 10.96 0.24
C GLY A 285 -16.74 10.96 0.38
N GLY A 286 -17.50 10.45 -0.60
CA GLY A 286 -18.93 10.18 -0.44
C GLY A 286 -19.20 9.24 0.75
N GLN A 287 -20.38 9.37 1.37
CA GLN A 287 -20.86 8.53 2.47
C GLN A 287 -22.35 8.27 2.32
N ALA A 288 -22.77 7.03 2.56
CA ALA A 288 -24.18 6.66 2.69
C ALA A 288 -24.71 7.19 4.03
N ASN A 289 -25.74 8.03 4.00
CA ASN A 289 -26.43 8.53 5.19
C ASN A 289 -27.86 8.00 5.20
N LEU A 290 -28.26 7.35 6.31
CA LEU A 290 -29.53 6.64 6.44
C LEU A 290 -30.16 6.93 7.81
N PRO A 291 -31.02 7.96 7.92
CA PRO A 291 -31.59 8.38 9.19
C PRO A 291 -32.65 7.40 9.71
N GLY A 292 -32.66 7.15 11.03
CA GLY A 292 -33.66 6.29 11.66
C GLY A 292 -33.46 4.78 11.44
N VAL A 293 -32.26 4.38 11.00
CA VAL A 293 -31.87 2.98 10.75
C VAL A 293 -31.14 2.39 11.96
N ALA A 294 -31.37 1.10 12.25
CA ALA A 294 -30.87 0.43 13.45
C ALA A 294 -30.54 -1.06 13.20
N GLY A 295 -29.75 -1.66 14.10
CA GLY A 295 -29.30 -3.06 14.01
C GLY A 295 -28.38 -3.30 12.80
N ILE A 296 -28.53 -4.46 12.16
CA ILE A 296 -27.71 -4.91 11.01
C ILE A 296 -27.64 -3.84 9.90
N TRP A 297 -28.71 -3.08 9.67
CA TRP A 297 -28.69 -2.02 8.66
C TRP A 297 -27.75 -0.86 8.99
N ALA A 298 -27.60 -0.51 10.28
CA ALA A 298 -26.61 0.48 10.70
C ALA A 298 -25.20 -0.08 10.57
N GLU A 299 -24.97 -1.33 11.03
CA GLU A 299 -23.68 -2.03 10.90
C GLU A 299 -23.21 -2.17 9.45
N LEU A 300 -24.13 -2.47 8.52
CA LEU A 300 -23.85 -2.50 7.07
C LEU A 300 -23.52 -1.11 6.52
N THR A 301 -24.23 -0.08 6.95
CA THR A 301 -23.99 1.31 6.54
C THR A 301 -22.62 1.80 7.01
N ASP A 302 -22.27 1.55 8.27
CA ASP A 302 -20.96 1.88 8.84
C ASP A 302 -19.83 1.05 8.21
N SER A 303 -20.07 -0.22 7.88
CA SER A 303 -19.10 -1.08 7.17
C SER A 303 -18.81 -0.57 5.75
N VAL A 304 -19.86 -0.19 5.02
CA VAL A 304 -19.76 0.38 3.67
C VAL A 304 -19.09 1.75 3.70
N ASN A 305 -19.46 2.62 4.64
CA ASN A 305 -18.81 3.92 4.85
C ASN A 305 -17.34 3.77 5.27
N GLY A 306 -17.03 2.80 6.13
CA GLY A 306 -15.65 2.47 6.54
C GLY A 306 -14.80 2.01 5.36
N MET A 307 -15.34 1.15 4.49
CA MET A 307 -14.67 0.72 3.26
C MET A 307 -14.43 1.90 2.31
N ALA A 308 -15.47 2.67 2.00
CA ALA A 308 -15.40 3.81 1.08
C ALA A 308 -14.42 4.90 1.59
N LYS A 309 -14.41 5.15 2.91
CA LYS A 309 -13.47 6.07 3.56
C LYS A 309 -12.04 5.55 3.50
N ASN A 310 -11.78 4.30 3.87
CA ASN A 310 -10.43 3.74 3.85
C ASN A 310 -9.80 3.77 2.45
N LEU A 311 -10.56 3.39 1.41
CA LEU A 311 -10.11 3.46 0.02
C LEU A 311 -9.92 4.91 -0.45
N THR A 312 -10.86 5.81 -0.11
CA THR A 312 -10.74 7.26 -0.33
C THR A 312 -9.44 7.82 0.24
N ASP A 313 -9.15 7.50 1.50
CA ASP A 313 -8.00 8.03 2.22
C ASP A 313 -6.68 7.50 1.66
N GLN A 314 -6.61 6.20 1.36
CA GLN A 314 -5.42 5.57 0.76
C GLN A 314 -5.13 6.13 -0.64
N VAL A 315 -6.13 6.21 -1.53
CA VAL A 315 -5.96 6.74 -2.89
C VAL A 315 -5.64 8.24 -2.87
N ARG A 316 -6.25 9.01 -1.97
CA ARG A 316 -5.93 10.44 -1.81
C ARG A 316 -4.49 10.68 -1.36
N GLU A 317 -3.93 9.84 -0.50
CA GLU A 317 -2.53 9.94 -0.08
C GLU A 317 -1.57 9.53 -1.20
N ILE A 318 -1.85 8.44 -1.91
CA ILE A 318 -1.11 8.03 -3.11
C ILE A 318 -1.05 9.16 -4.13
N ALA A 319 -2.18 9.81 -4.42
CA ALA A 319 -2.24 10.95 -5.33
C ALA A 319 -1.37 12.12 -4.82
N VAL A 320 -1.48 12.49 -3.55
CA VAL A 320 -0.72 13.60 -2.93
C VAL A 320 0.80 13.34 -2.91
N VAL A 321 1.25 12.11 -2.66
CA VAL A 321 2.67 11.72 -2.72
C VAL A 321 3.15 11.70 -4.17
N THR A 322 2.37 11.15 -5.09
CA THR A 322 2.73 11.14 -6.53
C THR A 322 2.81 12.56 -7.11
N THR A 323 1.94 13.48 -6.67
CA THR A 323 2.03 14.91 -7.01
C THR A 323 3.29 15.57 -6.45
N ALA A 324 3.69 15.24 -5.20
CA ALA A 324 4.93 15.74 -4.61
C ALA A 324 6.17 15.29 -5.41
N VAL A 325 6.23 14.00 -5.75
CA VAL A 325 7.29 13.42 -6.61
C VAL A 325 7.35 14.10 -7.98
N ALA A 326 6.20 14.36 -8.60
CA ALA A 326 6.12 15.09 -9.87
C ALA A 326 6.56 16.56 -9.76
N MET A 327 6.51 17.17 -8.57
CA MET A 327 7.06 18.49 -8.26
C MET A 327 8.53 18.45 -7.79
N GLY A 328 9.16 17.27 -7.73
CA GLY A 328 10.53 17.09 -7.27
C GLY A 328 10.71 16.97 -5.75
N ASP A 329 9.62 16.98 -4.98
CA ASP A 329 9.65 16.70 -3.54
C ASP A 329 9.68 15.19 -3.28
N LEU A 330 10.89 14.69 -3.11
CA LEU A 330 11.21 13.28 -2.83
C LEU A 330 11.32 13.00 -1.32
N SER A 331 10.91 13.92 -0.45
CA SER A 331 10.94 13.73 1.00
C SER A 331 9.72 12.96 1.54
N ARG A 332 8.64 12.93 0.76
CA ARG A 332 7.30 12.48 1.21
C ARG A 332 7.02 11.04 0.82
N LYS A 333 6.47 10.27 1.75
CA LYS A 333 6.10 8.87 1.59
C LYS A 333 4.63 8.66 1.98
N ILE A 334 4.08 7.51 1.59
CA ILE A 334 2.77 7.04 2.03
C ILE A 334 2.98 6.33 3.37
N GLU A 335 2.40 6.87 4.44
CA GLU A 335 2.59 6.42 5.82
C GLU A 335 1.35 5.74 6.42
N ARG A 336 0.13 5.99 5.91
CA ARG A 336 -1.07 5.34 6.48
C ARG A 336 -1.03 3.81 6.34
N PRO A 337 -1.60 3.07 7.31
CA PRO A 337 -1.57 1.61 7.30
C PRO A 337 -2.49 1.04 6.22
N ALA A 338 -1.91 0.45 5.18
CA ALA A 338 -2.61 -0.37 4.20
C ALA A 338 -2.48 -1.88 4.51
N ARG A 339 -3.28 -2.69 3.81
CA ARG A 339 -3.23 -4.18 3.82
C ARG A 339 -3.46 -4.71 2.41
N GLY A 340 -3.05 -5.95 2.15
CA GLY A 340 -3.22 -6.60 0.84
C GLY A 340 -2.53 -5.84 -0.29
N GLU A 341 -3.19 -5.75 -1.45
CA GLU A 341 -2.66 -5.11 -2.66
C GLU A 341 -2.32 -3.64 -2.47
N ILE A 342 -3.09 -2.90 -1.65
CA ILE A 342 -2.79 -1.48 -1.37
C ILE A 342 -1.49 -1.33 -0.58
N LEU A 343 -1.12 -2.30 0.28
CA LEU A 343 0.18 -2.31 0.95
C LEU A 343 1.32 -2.60 -0.03
N GLN A 344 1.12 -3.49 -1.01
CA GLN A 344 2.11 -3.74 -2.06
C GLN A 344 2.30 -2.49 -2.96
N LEU A 345 1.22 -1.77 -3.27
CA LEU A 345 1.27 -0.50 -3.99
C LEU A 345 1.99 0.59 -3.19
N GLN A 346 1.67 0.74 -1.90
CA GLN A 346 2.36 1.62 -0.96
C GLN A 346 3.86 1.33 -0.90
N GLN A 347 4.25 0.05 -0.75
CA GLN A 347 5.65 -0.38 -0.72
C GLN A 347 6.36 -0.10 -2.05
N THR A 348 5.68 -0.32 -3.18
CA THR A 348 6.24 -0.07 -4.52
C THR A 348 6.48 1.42 -4.75
N ILE A 349 5.51 2.27 -4.41
CA ILE A 349 5.63 3.73 -4.54
C ILE A 349 6.71 4.26 -3.59
N ASN A 350 6.71 3.87 -2.31
CA ASN A 350 7.72 4.31 -1.35
C ASN A 350 9.14 3.86 -1.78
N SER A 351 9.29 2.64 -2.31
CA SER A 351 10.58 2.15 -2.86
C SER A 351 11.04 2.96 -4.08
N MET A 352 10.11 3.41 -4.92
CA MET A 352 10.39 4.28 -6.07
C MET A 352 10.80 5.70 -5.61
N VAL A 353 10.16 6.25 -4.56
CA VAL A 353 10.60 7.50 -3.91
C VAL A 353 12.01 7.35 -3.33
N ASP A 354 12.31 6.27 -2.60
CA ASP A 354 13.65 5.99 -2.05
C ASP A 354 14.73 5.90 -3.14
N GLN A 355 14.44 5.20 -4.25
CA GLN A 355 15.35 5.11 -5.40
C GLN A 355 15.58 6.48 -6.06
N LEU A 356 14.53 7.28 -6.27
CA LEU A 356 14.64 8.63 -6.81
C LEU A 356 15.43 9.56 -5.87
N GLN A 357 15.14 9.52 -4.55
CA GLN A 357 15.79 10.37 -3.56
C GLN A 357 17.30 10.05 -3.45
N SER A 358 17.64 8.74 -3.46
CA SER A 358 19.02 8.28 -3.45
C SER A 358 19.75 8.67 -4.75
N PHE A 359 19.11 8.47 -5.91
CA PHE A 359 19.66 8.86 -7.22
C PHE A 359 19.91 10.37 -7.31
N ALA A 360 18.94 11.20 -6.95
CA ALA A 360 19.09 12.66 -6.94
C ALA A 360 20.24 13.08 -6.01
N THR A 361 20.31 12.53 -4.79
CA THR A 361 21.37 12.83 -3.83
C THR A 361 22.76 12.47 -4.38
N GLN A 362 22.93 11.29 -4.97
CA GLN A 362 24.23 10.84 -5.50
C GLN A 362 24.62 11.58 -6.78
N VAL A 363 23.69 11.90 -7.67
CA VAL A 363 23.99 12.71 -8.87
C VAL A 363 24.36 14.14 -8.50
N THR A 364 23.63 14.78 -7.57
CA THR A 364 24.01 16.10 -7.04
C THR A 364 25.38 16.05 -6.36
N LYS A 365 25.69 14.99 -5.61
CA LYS A 365 27.02 14.79 -5.02
C LYS A 365 28.12 14.68 -6.08
N VAL A 366 27.96 13.84 -7.11
CA VAL A 366 28.98 13.69 -8.18
C VAL A 366 29.17 14.98 -8.97
N ALA A 367 28.07 15.66 -9.33
CA ALA A 367 28.13 16.96 -10.00
C ALA A 367 28.86 18.02 -9.16
N ARG A 368 28.68 17.99 -7.83
CA ARG A 368 29.41 18.86 -6.88
C ARG A 368 30.88 18.46 -6.76
N ASP A 369 31.17 17.21 -6.38
CA ASP A 369 32.53 16.72 -6.13
C ASP A 369 33.41 16.87 -7.38
N VAL A 370 32.98 16.35 -8.54
CA VAL A 370 33.79 16.35 -9.77
C VAL A 370 33.67 17.67 -10.53
N GLY A 371 32.46 18.25 -10.62
CA GLY A 371 32.19 19.42 -11.45
C GLY A 371 32.39 20.77 -10.78
N THR A 372 32.38 20.86 -9.44
CA THR A 372 32.53 22.16 -8.72
C THR A 372 33.68 22.19 -7.71
N GLU A 373 33.94 21.09 -7.00
CA GLU A 373 35.03 21.00 -5.99
C GLU A 373 36.34 20.41 -6.54
N GLY A 374 36.35 19.93 -7.78
CA GLY A 374 37.56 19.38 -8.43
C GLY A 374 38.06 18.06 -7.83
N LYS A 375 37.24 17.36 -7.05
CA LYS A 375 37.55 16.04 -6.45
C LYS A 375 37.45 14.93 -7.49
N LEU A 376 38.45 14.88 -8.37
CA LEU A 376 38.56 13.89 -9.45
C LEU A 376 38.55 12.45 -8.88
N GLY A 377 37.52 11.68 -9.21
CA GLY A 377 37.27 10.32 -8.70
C GLY A 377 35.94 10.14 -7.95
N GLY A 378 35.14 11.19 -7.77
CA GLY A 378 33.78 11.06 -7.24
C GLY A 378 32.88 10.21 -8.14
N GLN A 379 32.21 9.21 -7.56
CA GLN A 379 31.25 8.33 -8.23
C GLN A 379 29.95 8.21 -7.42
N ALA A 380 28.86 7.92 -8.12
CA ALA A 380 27.53 7.69 -7.56
C ALA A 380 27.36 6.21 -7.25
N GLU A 381 27.20 5.89 -5.97
CA GLU A 381 26.88 4.54 -5.49
C GLU A 381 25.43 4.51 -5.01
N ILE A 382 24.59 3.75 -5.70
CA ILE A 382 23.15 3.62 -5.39
C ILE A 382 22.82 2.13 -5.30
N ALA A 383 22.43 1.67 -4.12
CA ALA A 383 22.11 0.26 -3.90
C ALA A 383 20.77 -0.10 -4.55
N GLY A 384 20.69 -1.28 -5.18
CA GLY A 384 19.44 -1.87 -5.63
C GLY A 384 18.80 -1.29 -6.90
N VAL A 385 19.43 -0.34 -7.59
CA VAL A 385 18.95 0.15 -8.89
C VAL A 385 18.95 -0.94 -9.96
N LYS A 386 17.95 -0.92 -10.84
CA LYS A 386 17.75 -1.88 -11.93
C LYS A 386 17.22 -1.16 -13.18
N GLY A 387 17.44 -1.74 -14.35
CA GLY A 387 17.02 -1.14 -15.64
C GLY A 387 17.63 0.25 -15.84
N MET A 388 16.80 1.18 -16.33
CA MET A 388 17.19 2.56 -16.65
C MET A 388 17.94 3.28 -15.52
N TRP A 389 17.59 3.04 -14.24
CA TRP A 389 18.28 3.65 -13.11
C TRP A 389 19.74 3.21 -12.99
N ASN A 390 20.02 1.94 -13.27
CA ASN A 390 21.40 1.42 -13.29
C ASN A 390 22.17 1.99 -14.50
N GLU A 391 21.54 2.05 -15.67
CA GLU A 391 22.12 2.62 -16.89
C GLU A 391 22.50 4.09 -16.71
N LEU A 392 21.59 4.91 -16.15
CA LEU A 392 21.87 6.32 -15.82
C LEU A 392 23.02 6.45 -14.81
N THR A 393 23.06 5.59 -13.79
CA THR A 393 24.15 5.58 -12.78
C THR A 393 25.50 5.26 -13.42
N VAL A 394 25.54 4.23 -14.28
CA VAL A 394 26.74 3.86 -15.04
C VAL A 394 27.17 4.98 -15.99
N ASN A 395 26.24 5.65 -16.67
CA ASN A 395 26.56 6.76 -17.58
C ASN A 395 27.10 8.00 -16.86
N VAL A 396 26.54 8.35 -15.69
CA VAL A 396 27.08 9.42 -14.82
C VAL A 396 28.47 9.05 -14.32
N ASN A 397 28.69 7.82 -13.87
CA ASN A 397 30.00 7.36 -13.40
C ASN A 397 31.04 7.30 -14.54
N ALA A 398 30.65 6.90 -15.75
CA ALA A 398 31.52 6.92 -16.92
C ALA A 398 31.91 8.36 -17.31
N MET A 399 30.97 9.31 -17.29
CA MET A 399 31.26 10.74 -17.51
C MET A 399 32.24 11.28 -16.47
N ALA A 400 31.95 11.04 -15.18
CA ALA A 400 32.80 11.46 -14.06
C ALA A 400 34.20 10.84 -14.13
N GLN A 401 34.31 9.56 -14.48
CA GLN A 401 35.57 8.83 -14.60
C GLN A 401 36.39 9.29 -15.82
N ASN A 402 35.76 9.58 -16.95
CA ASN A 402 36.44 10.10 -18.14
C ASN A 402 37.07 11.47 -17.85
N LEU A 403 36.28 12.43 -17.35
CA LEU A 403 36.77 13.76 -16.96
C LEU A 403 37.86 13.66 -15.88
N THR A 404 37.65 12.82 -14.87
CA THR A 404 38.63 12.50 -13.82
C THR A 404 39.97 12.04 -14.39
N THR A 405 39.94 11.13 -15.38
CA THR A 405 41.15 10.53 -15.94
C THR A 405 41.88 11.53 -16.83
N GLN A 406 41.16 12.23 -17.69
CA GLN A 406 41.69 13.23 -18.63
C GLN A 406 42.34 14.40 -17.89
N VAL A 407 41.63 15.02 -16.94
CA VAL A 407 42.16 16.16 -16.17
C VAL A 407 43.31 15.75 -15.25
N ARG A 408 43.28 14.53 -14.69
CA ARG A 408 44.38 14.02 -13.84
C ARG A 408 45.65 13.73 -14.63
N ASP A 409 45.56 13.20 -15.86
CA ASP A 409 46.72 13.00 -16.73
C ASP A 409 47.31 14.35 -17.16
N ILE A 410 46.47 15.28 -17.61
CA ILE A 410 46.86 16.67 -17.91
C ILE A 410 47.61 17.30 -16.72
N ALA A 411 47.06 17.22 -15.50
CA ALA A 411 47.69 17.78 -14.30
C ALA A 411 49.05 17.14 -13.98
N GLN A 412 49.19 15.82 -14.16
CA GLN A 412 50.47 15.13 -13.98
C GLN A 412 51.52 15.57 -15.01
N VAL A 413 51.12 15.74 -16.27
CA VAL A 413 52.03 16.17 -17.35
C VAL A 413 52.46 17.63 -17.13
N THR A 414 51.53 18.53 -16.80
CA THR A 414 51.88 19.92 -16.46
C THR A 414 52.79 20.00 -15.23
N THR A 415 52.61 19.12 -14.23
CA THR A 415 53.51 19.03 -13.07
C THR A 415 54.89 18.50 -13.46
N ALA A 416 54.98 17.49 -14.33
CA ALA A 416 56.24 16.97 -14.83
C ALA A 416 57.02 18.03 -15.64
N VAL A 417 56.33 18.81 -16.47
CA VAL A 417 56.88 19.95 -17.21
C VAL A 417 57.41 21.03 -16.27
N ALA A 418 56.65 21.38 -15.22
CA ALA A 418 57.10 22.32 -14.18
C ALA A 418 58.31 21.81 -13.38
N GLN A 419 58.53 20.50 -13.32
CA GLN A 419 59.72 19.84 -12.77
C GLN A 419 60.87 19.66 -13.80
N GLY A 420 60.72 20.18 -15.03
CA GLY A 420 61.70 20.06 -16.10
C GLY A 420 61.71 18.72 -16.84
N ASN A 421 60.81 17.79 -16.50
CA ASN A 421 60.67 16.52 -17.20
C ASN A 421 59.79 16.68 -18.45
N LEU A 422 60.42 17.04 -19.56
CA LEU A 422 59.80 17.23 -20.87
C LEU A 422 59.57 15.93 -21.67
N THR A 423 59.81 14.75 -21.06
CA THR A 423 59.59 13.45 -21.74
C THR A 423 58.16 12.95 -21.66
N ARG A 424 57.35 13.49 -20.74
CA ARG A 424 55.95 13.11 -20.56
C ARG A 424 55.02 13.91 -21.46
N LYS A 425 54.05 13.23 -22.07
CA LYS A 425 52.92 13.82 -22.80
C LYS A 425 51.61 13.35 -22.19
N VAL A 426 50.53 14.07 -22.50
CA VAL A 426 49.16 13.67 -22.18
C VAL A 426 48.81 12.52 -23.12
N GLU A 427 48.52 11.36 -22.56
CA GLU A 427 48.21 10.13 -23.28
C GLU A 427 46.71 9.83 -23.26
N ALA A 428 45.98 10.26 -22.23
CA ALA A 428 44.57 9.96 -22.01
C ALA A 428 43.67 10.16 -23.27
N GLU A 429 42.71 9.25 -23.46
CA GLU A 429 41.76 9.35 -24.58
C GLU A 429 40.81 10.54 -24.40
N CYS A 430 40.92 11.53 -25.28
CA CYS A 430 40.24 12.82 -25.19
C CYS A 430 39.40 13.08 -26.45
N LYS A 431 38.28 13.82 -26.30
CA LYS A 431 37.40 14.23 -27.40
C LYS A 431 36.93 15.68 -27.18
N GLY A 432 36.55 16.36 -28.25
CA GLY A 432 36.12 17.77 -28.20
C GLY A 432 37.21 18.70 -27.66
N GLU A 433 36.81 19.70 -26.88
CA GLU A 433 37.69 20.71 -26.27
C GLU A 433 38.85 20.10 -25.46
N ILE A 434 38.64 18.96 -24.80
CA ILE A 434 39.68 18.28 -24.01
C ILE A 434 40.76 17.65 -24.93
N LEU A 435 40.41 17.29 -26.18
CA LEU A 435 41.39 16.87 -27.19
C LEU A 435 42.22 18.05 -27.70
N GLU A 436 41.60 19.22 -27.87
CA GLU A 436 42.31 20.46 -28.22
C GLU A 436 43.27 20.89 -27.11
N LEU A 437 42.86 20.78 -25.84
CA LEU A 437 43.71 20.98 -24.68
C LEU A 437 44.88 19.98 -24.62
N LYS A 438 44.62 18.67 -24.82
CA LYS A 438 45.64 17.61 -24.94
C LYS A 438 46.67 17.95 -26.03
N ASN A 439 46.21 18.34 -27.21
CA ASN A 439 47.08 18.69 -28.35
C ASN A 439 47.88 19.97 -28.09
N THR A 440 47.28 20.97 -27.46
CA THR A 440 47.95 22.25 -27.10
C THR A 440 49.05 22.03 -26.07
N ILE A 441 48.78 21.26 -25.02
CA ILE A 441 49.78 20.91 -24.00
C ILE A 441 50.90 20.05 -24.61
N ASN A 442 50.57 19.03 -25.39
CA ASN A 442 51.59 18.19 -26.03
C ASN A 442 52.49 18.99 -26.99
N ARG A 443 51.93 19.93 -27.76
CA ARG A 443 52.69 20.83 -28.62
C ARG A 443 53.60 21.78 -27.83
N MET A 444 53.13 22.29 -26.69
CA MET A 444 53.96 23.08 -25.77
C MET A 444 55.14 22.25 -25.23
N VAL A 445 54.92 20.98 -24.87
CA VAL A 445 56.00 20.07 -24.46
C VAL A 445 57.02 19.86 -25.59
N ASP A 446 56.57 19.62 -26.82
CA ASP A 446 57.45 19.48 -27.98
C ASP A 446 58.30 20.75 -28.25
N GLN A 447 57.68 21.93 -28.18
CA GLN A 447 58.38 23.21 -28.33
C GLN A 447 59.42 23.43 -27.22
N LEU A 448 59.07 23.15 -25.96
CA LEU A 448 59.98 23.21 -24.82
C LEU A 448 61.15 22.23 -24.98
N GLN A 449 60.88 21.00 -25.42
CA GLN A 449 61.89 19.96 -25.60
C GLN A 449 62.87 20.33 -26.72
N GLN A 450 62.38 20.86 -27.84
CA GLN A 450 63.23 21.35 -28.94
C GLN A 450 64.08 22.55 -28.50
N PHE A 451 63.50 23.53 -27.79
CA PHE A 451 64.22 24.69 -27.27
C PHE A 451 65.32 24.28 -26.29
N ALA A 452 65.02 23.42 -25.32
CA ALA A 452 66.00 22.90 -24.36
C ALA A 452 67.16 22.15 -25.05
N HIS A 453 66.86 21.38 -26.10
CA HIS A 453 67.90 20.68 -26.88
C HIS A 453 68.81 21.64 -27.64
N GLU A 454 68.25 22.60 -28.38
CA GLU A 454 69.02 23.56 -29.18
C GLU A 454 69.86 24.52 -28.31
N VAL A 455 69.34 24.97 -27.17
CA VAL A 455 70.12 25.77 -26.20
C VAL A 455 71.28 24.96 -25.60
N THR A 456 71.03 23.71 -25.20
CA THR A 456 72.09 22.81 -24.67
C THR A 456 73.16 22.53 -25.73
N LYS A 457 72.75 22.34 -26.98
CA LYS A 457 73.64 22.17 -28.14
C LYS A 457 74.52 23.41 -28.33
N ILE A 458 74.00 24.64 -28.33
CA ILE A 458 74.82 25.85 -28.49
C ILE A 458 75.77 26.06 -27.31
N ALA A 459 75.29 25.85 -26.08
CA ALA A 459 76.12 25.97 -24.88
C ALA A 459 77.34 25.03 -24.94
N ARG A 460 77.16 23.81 -25.45
CA ARG A 460 78.26 22.89 -25.77
C ARG A 460 79.10 23.39 -26.94
N GLU A 461 78.51 23.64 -28.10
CA GLU A 461 79.26 23.90 -29.35
C GLU A 461 80.05 25.20 -29.31
N VAL A 462 79.41 26.32 -28.94
CA VAL A 462 80.07 27.63 -28.89
C VAL A 462 80.80 27.84 -27.56
N GLY A 463 80.23 27.37 -26.44
CA GLY A 463 80.77 27.62 -25.10
C GLY A 463 81.82 26.63 -24.60
N SER A 464 81.78 25.36 -25.02
CA SER A 464 82.71 24.31 -24.55
C SER A 464 83.63 23.75 -25.65
N GLU A 465 83.13 23.55 -26.86
CA GLU A 465 83.89 22.96 -27.99
C GLU A 465 84.62 24.00 -28.85
N GLY A 466 84.35 25.30 -28.66
CA GLY A 466 84.91 26.38 -29.48
C GLY A 466 84.49 26.32 -30.96
N ARG A 467 83.41 25.60 -31.28
CA ARG A 467 82.84 25.47 -32.64
C ARG A 467 81.98 26.69 -32.97
N LEU A 468 82.66 27.79 -33.23
CA LEU A 468 82.07 29.09 -33.56
C LEU A 468 81.21 29.02 -34.84
N GLY A 469 79.99 29.56 -34.78
CA GLY A 469 79.02 29.58 -35.87
C GLY A 469 77.78 28.70 -35.69
N GLY A 470 77.62 28.03 -34.54
CA GLY A 470 76.39 27.30 -34.20
C GLY A 470 75.16 28.21 -34.03
N GLN A 471 74.00 27.75 -34.46
CA GLN A 471 72.70 28.43 -34.35
C GLN A 471 71.60 27.46 -33.92
N ALA A 472 70.57 28.02 -33.25
CA ALA A 472 69.38 27.35 -32.77
C ALA A 472 68.28 27.54 -33.80
N THR A 473 67.71 26.42 -34.27
CA THR A 473 66.57 26.43 -35.18
C THR A 473 65.39 25.71 -34.54
N VAL A 474 64.74 26.39 -33.59
CA VAL A 474 63.49 25.92 -32.99
C VAL A 474 62.34 26.22 -33.95
N HIS A 475 61.50 25.24 -34.25
CA HIS A 475 60.52 25.33 -35.34
C HIS A 475 59.12 25.65 -34.80
N GLY A 476 58.38 26.53 -35.49
CA GLY A 476 57.00 26.85 -35.13
C GLY A 476 56.84 27.49 -33.74
N VAL A 477 57.81 28.32 -33.35
CA VAL A 477 57.78 29.16 -32.13
C VAL A 477 57.45 30.61 -32.47
N GLU A 478 56.67 31.25 -31.62
CA GLU A 478 56.20 32.63 -31.76
C GLU A 478 56.25 33.35 -30.40
N GLY A 479 56.18 34.70 -30.43
CA GLY A 479 56.35 35.54 -29.23
C GLY A 479 57.65 35.25 -28.49
N THR A 480 57.59 35.21 -27.15
CA THR A 480 58.74 35.05 -26.26
C THR A 480 59.67 33.88 -26.61
N TRP A 481 59.15 32.78 -27.16
CA TRP A 481 59.96 31.63 -27.58
C TRP A 481 60.83 31.92 -28.80
N LYS A 482 60.30 32.70 -29.74
CA LYS A 482 61.07 33.22 -30.87
C LYS A 482 62.11 34.22 -30.36
N ASP A 483 61.70 35.17 -29.54
CA ASP A 483 62.57 36.23 -29.00
C ASP A 483 63.76 35.63 -28.22
N LEU A 484 63.53 34.63 -27.39
CA LEU A 484 64.60 33.91 -26.67
C LEU A 484 65.55 33.17 -27.62
N THR A 485 65.01 32.55 -28.68
CA THR A 485 65.82 31.85 -29.70
C THR A 485 66.69 32.83 -30.49
N GLU A 486 66.14 33.98 -30.88
CA GLU A 486 66.88 35.06 -31.58
C GLU A 486 67.95 35.70 -30.68
N ASN A 487 67.67 35.89 -29.38
CA ASN A 487 68.66 36.40 -28.42
C ASN A 487 69.83 35.43 -28.19
N VAL A 488 69.57 34.12 -28.07
CA VAL A 488 70.64 33.09 -27.98
C VAL A 488 71.47 33.05 -29.26
N ASN A 489 70.82 33.14 -30.43
CA ASN A 489 71.51 33.21 -31.72
C ASN A 489 72.36 34.48 -31.88
N GLY A 490 71.87 35.64 -31.43
CA GLY A 490 72.62 36.89 -31.41
C GLY A 490 73.86 36.81 -30.51
N MET A 491 73.72 36.24 -29.31
CA MET A 491 74.84 35.99 -28.40
C MET A 491 75.90 35.08 -29.03
N ALA A 492 75.48 33.96 -29.62
CA ALA A 492 76.36 33.00 -30.30
C ALA A 492 77.08 33.61 -31.52
N MET A 493 76.38 34.41 -32.34
CA MET A 493 76.93 35.16 -33.48
C MET A 493 77.95 36.22 -33.06
N ASN A 494 77.66 36.97 -31.99
CA ASN A 494 78.56 38.00 -31.48
C ASN A 494 79.86 37.38 -30.97
N LEU A 495 79.79 36.38 -30.08
CA LEU A 495 80.96 35.65 -29.59
C LEU A 495 81.76 34.99 -30.73
N THR A 496 81.05 34.37 -31.70
CA THR A 496 81.64 33.78 -32.91
C THR A 496 82.47 34.79 -33.70
N THR A 497 81.91 35.98 -33.96
CA THR A 497 82.56 37.02 -34.76
C THR A 497 83.77 37.59 -34.04
N GLN A 498 83.63 37.88 -32.75
CA GLN A 498 84.67 38.47 -31.91
C GLN A 498 85.88 37.55 -31.75
N VAL A 499 85.66 36.27 -31.40
CA VAL A 499 86.75 35.30 -31.23
C VAL A 499 87.40 34.95 -32.57
N ARG A 500 86.65 34.90 -33.68
CA ARG A 500 87.22 34.66 -35.02
C ARG A 500 88.13 35.80 -35.48
N GLU A 501 87.74 37.06 -35.33
CA GLU A 501 88.62 38.17 -35.72
C GLU A 501 89.89 38.23 -34.85
N ILE A 502 89.77 37.96 -33.55
CA ILE A 502 90.91 37.82 -32.63
C ILE A 502 91.87 36.71 -33.11
N ALA A 503 91.33 35.54 -33.47
CA ALA A 503 92.13 34.42 -33.99
C ALA A 503 92.79 34.74 -35.33
N GLU A 504 92.12 35.44 -36.24
CA GLU A 504 92.69 35.87 -37.51
C GLU A 504 93.86 36.85 -37.35
N VAL A 505 93.71 37.85 -36.47
CA VAL A 505 94.76 38.84 -36.19
C VAL A 505 95.95 38.18 -35.51
N THR A 506 95.71 37.32 -34.52
CA THR A 506 96.79 36.55 -33.87
C THR A 506 97.50 35.61 -34.86
N THR A 507 96.78 35.02 -35.82
CA THR A 507 97.36 34.19 -36.89
C THR A 507 98.18 35.01 -37.89
N ALA A 508 97.75 36.23 -38.21
CA ALA A 508 98.50 37.14 -39.08
C ALA A 508 99.81 37.57 -38.42
N VAL A 509 99.75 37.97 -37.15
CA VAL A 509 100.92 38.29 -36.31
C VAL A 509 101.90 37.12 -36.23
N ALA A 510 101.41 35.89 -36.02
CA ALA A 510 102.24 34.68 -36.01
C ALA A 510 102.88 34.35 -37.37
N ARG A 511 102.39 34.94 -38.48
CA ARG A 511 102.97 34.86 -39.83
C ARG A 511 103.86 36.08 -40.18
N GLY A 512 104.05 37.01 -39.25
CA GLY A 512 104.80 38.25 -39.47
C GLY A 512 104.01 39.40 -40.12
N ASP A 513 102.70 39.23 -40.38
CA ASP A 513 101.83 40.33 -40.83
C ASP A 513 101.34 41.13 -39.61
N LEU A 514 102.09 42.19 -39.32
CA LEU A 514 101.83 43.14 -38.24
C LEU A 514 100.97 44.34 -38.69
N SER A 515 100.38 44.29 -39.89
CA SER A 515 99.47 45.33 -40.39
C SER A 515 98.03 45.15 -39.91
N ARG A 516 97.66 43.93 -39.51
CA ARG A 516 96.30 43.59 -39.09
C ARG A 516 96.06 43.90 -37.61
N LYS A 517 94.89 44.49 -37.32
CA LYS A 517 94.37 44.78 -35.98
C LYS A 517 92.93 44.29 -35.87
N VAL A 518 92.50 43.95 -34.67
CA VAL A 518 91.09 43.61 -34.36
C VAL A 518 90.26 44.88 -34.45
N LYS A 519 89.22 44.89 -35.29
CA LYS A 519 88.39 46.07 -35.57
C LYS A 519 87.02 46.01 -34.89
N ALA A 520 86.41 44.83 -34.73
CA ALA A 520 85.05 44.64 -34.25
C ALA A 520 84.69 45.50 -33.04
N GLU A 521 83.49 46.07 -33.04
CA GLU A 521 82.96 46.80 -31.89
C GLU A 521 82.60 45.80 -30.78
N VAL A 522 83.22 45.99 -29.62
CA VAL A 522 83.22 45.05 -28.50
C VAL A 522 83.21 45.82 -27.19
N GLN A 523 82.69 45.18 -26.14
CA GLN A 523 82.51 45.78 -24.81
C GLN A 523 82.99 44.79 -23.74
N GLY A 524 83.14 45.27 -22.49
CA GLY A 524 83.57 44.45 -21.36
C GLY A 524 84.95 43.82 -21.57
N GLU A 525 85.11 42.57 -21.13
CA GLU A 525 86.39 41.84 -21.16
C GLU A 525 86.94 41.65 -22.59
N ILE A 526 86.08 41.48 -23.59
CA ILE A 526 86.48 41.37 -24.99
C ILE A 526 87.09 42.68 -25.52
N LEU A 527 86.67 43.84 -24.99
CA LEU A 527 87.32 45.12 -25.30
C LEU A 527 88.72 45.21 -24.69
N SER A 528 88.89 44.79 -23.45
CA SER A 528 90.22 44.69 -22.81
C SER A 528 91.16 43.76 -23.58
N LEU A 529 90.63 42.63 -24.09
CA LEU A 529 91.37 41.68 -24.94
C LEU A 529 91.72 42.29 -26.30
N LYS A 530 90.79 42.96 -26.99
CA LYS A 530 91.02 43.72 -28.23
C LYS A 530 92.13 44.77 -28.07
N ILE A 531 92.09 45.54 -26.99
CA ILE A 531 93.11 46.57 -26.69
C ILE A 531 94.47 45.89 -26.48
N THR A 532 94.52 44.86 -25.62
CA THR A 532 95.76 44.13 -25.30
C THR A 532 96.41 43.54 -26.56
N ILE A 533 95.63 42.90 -27.44
CA ILE A 533 96.12 42.34 -28.71
C ILE A 533 96.61 43.46 -29.63
N ASN A 534 95.83 44.52 -29.85
CA ASN A 534 96.23 45.60 -30.75
C ASN A 534 97.51 46.30 -30.26
N THR A 535 97.65 46.56 -28.96
CA THR A 535 98.88 47.10 -28.36
C THR A 535 100.07 46.13 -28.48
N MET A 536 99.84 44.82 -28.44
CA MET A 536 100.88 43.82 -28.73
C MET A 536 101.32 43.90 -30.20
N VAL A 537 100.39 44.02 -31.16
CA VAL A 537 100.73 44.19 -32.59
C VAL A 537 101.53 45.47 -32.81
N ASP A 538 101.12 46.59 -32.20
CA ASP A 538 101.84 47.86 -32.30
C ASP A 538 103.28 47.76 -31.76
N ARG A 539 103.47 47.19 -30.56
CA ARG A 539 104.80 46.96 -29.96
C ARG A 539 105.67 46.04 -30.83
N LEU A 540 105.09 44.97 -31.39
CA LEU A 540 105.78 44.07 -32.32
C LEU A 540 106.20 44.79 -33.61
N ASN A 541 105.33 45.64 -34.16
CA ASN A 541 105.59 46.37 -35.40
C ASN A 541 106.74 47.37 -35.22
N THR A 542 106.72 48.17 -34.15
CA THR A 542 107.82 49.10 -33.83
C THR A 542 109.14 48.36 -33.58
N PHE A 543 109.12 47.25 -32.84
CA PHE A 543 110.31 46.42 -32.61
C PHE A 543 110.86 45.84 -33.91
N ALA A 544 110.01 45.28 -34.77
CA ALA A 544 110.42 44.73 -36.06
C ALA A 544 111.03 45.79 -36.98
N GLN A 545 110.48 47.01 -37.00
CA GLN A 545 111.02 48.14 -37.77
C GLN A 545 112.39 48.58 -37.26
N GLU A 546 112.55 48.81 -35.95
CA GLU A 546 113.83 49.25 -35.37
C GLU A 546 114.94 48.19 -35.48
N VAL A 547 114.63 46.89 -35.30
CA VAL A 547 115.61 45.82 -35.54
C VAL A 547 115.98 45.73 -37.03
N SER A 548 115.01 45.86 -37.94
CA SER A 548 115.28 45.87 -39.39
C SER A 548 116.05 47.10 -39.85
N LYS A 549 115.97 48.21 -39.11
CA LYS A 549 116.75 49.44 -39.32
C LYS A 549 118.18 49.24 -38.85
N VAL A 550 118.42 48.83 -37.60
CA VAL A 550 119.78 48.60 -37.08
C VAL A 550 120.54 47.53 -37.86
N ALA A 551 119.87 46.43 -38.23
CA ALA A 551 120.46 45.39 -39.06
C ALA A 551 120.90 45.89 -40.44
N ARG A 552 120.25 46.94 -40.96
CA ARG A 552 120.62 47.61 -42.22
C ARG A 552 121.73 48.63 -41.98
N GLU A 553 121.52 49.59 -41.08
CA GLU A 553 122.48 50.65 -40.73
C GLU A 553 123.86 50.07 -40.40
N VAL A 554 123.93 49.10 -39.48
CA VAL A 554 125.20 48.54 -39.00
C VAL A 554 125.66 47.33 -39.83
N GLY A 555 124.74 46.61 -40.48
CA GLY A 555 125.04 45.34 -41.17
C GLY A 555 125.20 45.41 -42.69
N THR A 556 124.56 46.37 -43.37
CA THR A 556 124.67 46.55 -44.84
C THR A 556 125.21 47.91 -45.24
N ASP A 557 124.84 48.97 -44.52
CA ASP A 557 125.08 50.35 -44.94
C ASP A 557 126.38 50.94 -44.34
N GLY A 558 127.01 50.23 -43.40
CA GLY A 558 128.28 50.60 -42.77
C GLY A 558 128.20 51.76 -41.76
N ILE A 559 127.00 52.14 -41.33
CA ILE A 559 126.74 53.24 -40.40
C ILE A 559 126.98 52.77 -38.96
N LEU A 560 128.24 52.85 -38.53
CA LEU A 560 128.70 52.30 -37.25
C LEU A 560 128.23 53.14 -36.04
N GLY A 561 127.36 52.55 -35.22
CA GLY A 561 126.81 53.15 -34.00
C GLY A 561 125.28 53.20 -33.94
N GLY A 562 124.57 52.68 -34.95
CA GLY A 562 123.10 52.57 -34.94
C GLY A 562 122.58 51.74 -33.76
N GLN A 563 121.49 52.19 -33.14
CA GLN A 563 120.82 51.52 -32.02
C GLN A 563 119.31 51.53 -32.21
N ALA A 564 118.66 50.45 -31.78
CA ALA A 564 117.22 50.25 -31.80
C ALA A 564 116.63 50.94 -30.58
N GLN A 565 115.76 51.92 -30.81
CA GLN A 565 115.05 52.62 -29.75
C GLN A 565 113.56 52.30 -29.83
N VAL A 566 113.13 51.32 -29.03
CA VAL A 566 111.74 50.87 -28.96
C VAL A 566 111.15 51.34 -27.63
N ASP A 567 110.21 52.28 -27.70
CA ASP A 567 109.64 52.88 -26.50
C ASP A 567 108.73 51.90 -25.73
N ASN A 568 108.69 52.06 -24.40
CA ASN A 568 107.75 51.39 -23.51
C ASN A 568 107.77 49.85 -23.62
N VAL A 569 108.96 49.26 -23.82
CA VAL A 569 109.22 47.81 -23.83
C VAL A 569 109.63 47.28 -22.45
N GLU A 570 109.10 46.12 -22.10
CA GLU A 570 109.31 45.46 -20.81
C GLU A 570 109.57 43.96 -20.99
N GLY A 571 110.17 43.33 -19.97
CA GLY A 571 110.53 41.91 -19.99
C GLY A 571 111.36 41.53 -21.22
N LYS A 572 110.98 40.45 -21.90
CA LYS A 572 111.73 39.90 -23.04
C LYS A 572 111.91 40.87 -24.21
N TRP A 573 111.02 41.84 -24.40
CA TRP A 573 111.16 42.86 -25.44
C TRP A 573 112.32 43.81 -25.14
N LYS A 574 112.53 44.15 -23.86
CA LYS A 574 113.67 44.94 -23.39
C LYS A 574 114.97 44.14 -23.47
N ASP A 575 114.95 42.88 -23.05
CA ASP A 575 116.11 41.96 -23.19
C ASP A 575 116.59 41.88 -24.64
N LEU A 576 115.66 41.65 -25.60
CA LEU A 576 115.98 41.54 -27.01
C LEU A 576 116.49 42.85 -27.62
N THR A 577 115.89 44.00 -27.26
CA THR A 577 116.35 45.32 -27.72
C THR A 577 117.77 45.61 -27.23
N ASN A 578 118.05 45.33 -25.95
CA ASN A 578 119.40 45.46 -25.38
C ASN A 578 120.42 44.54 -26.06
N ASN A 579 120.03 43.29 -26.39
CA ASN A 579 120.91 42.35 -27.08
C ASN A 579 121.23 42.79 -28.52
N VAL A 580 120.24 43.33 -29.25
CA VAL A 580 120.46 43.92 -30.60
C VAL A 580 121.41 45.11 -30.51
N ASN A 581 121.22 46.01 -29.54
CA ASN A 581 122.09 47.16 -29.33
C ASN A 581 123.51 46.76 -28.91
N THR A 582 123.64 45.68 -28.12
CA THR A 582 124.94 45.11 -27.74
C THR A 582 125.66 44.47 -28.94
N MET A 583 124.92 43.77 -29.81
CA MET A 583 125.45 43.23 -31.07
C MET A 583 125.92 44.34 -32.02
N ALA A 584 125.09 45.37 -32.21
CA ALA A 584 125.41 46.54 -33.04
C ALA A 584 126.64 47.30 -32.51
N GLN A 585 126.75 47.46 -31.19
CA GLN A 585 127.92 48.07 -30.55
C GLN A 585 129.19 47.21 -30.72
N ASN A 586 129.09 45.89 -30.57
CA ASN A 586 130.23 44.99 -30.77
C ASN A 586 130.73 44.97 -32.22
N LEU A 587 129.82 44.93 -33.20
CA LEU A 587 130.16 45.06 -34.62
C LEU A 587 130.81 46.43 -34.91
N THR A 588 130.24 47.50 -34.36
CA THR A 588 130.78 48.87 -34.45
C THR A 588 132.21 48.96 -33.93
N LEU A 589 132.50 48.35 -32.77
CA LEU A 589 133.85 48.33 -32.19
C LEU A 589 134.81 47.47 -33.02
N GLN A 590 134.38 46.30 -33.50
CA GLN A 590 135.19 45.43 -34.34
C GLN A 590 135.59 46.12 -35.66
N VAL A 591 134.64 46.69 -36.40
CA VAL A 591 134.94 47.36 -37.67
C VAL A 591 135.83 48.59 -37.46
N ARG A 592 135.62 49.39 -36.40
CA ARG A 592 136.52 50.50 -36.05
C ARG A 592 137.93 50.01 -35.74
N SER A 593 138.08 48.96 -34.93
CA SER A 593 139.40 48.39 -34.60
C SER A 593 140.15 47.81 -35.81
N ILE A 594 139.43 47.36 -36.84
CA ILE A 594 140.05 46.97 -38.12
C ILE A 594 140.55 48.22 -38.87
N SER A 595 139.73 49.27 -38.97
CA SER A 595 140.12 50.54 -39.61
C SER A 595 141.18 51.36 -38.87
N GLU A 596 141.54 50.98 -37.64
CA GLU A 596 142.68 51.53 -36.88
C GLU A 596 143.98 50.73 -37.10
N VAL A 597 143.90 49.57 -37.76
CA VAL A 597 145.02 48.63 -37.99
C VAL A 597 145.39 48.47 -39.48
N THR A 598 144.53 48.93 -40.39
CA THR A 598 144.74 48.95 -41.86
C THR A 598 144.93 50.37 -42.40
#